data_AF-A0A944Y779-F1
#
_entry.id   AF-A0A944Y779-F1
#
_cell.length_a   1.000
_cell.length_b   1.000
_cell.length_c   1.000
_cell.angle_alpha   90.00
_cell.angle_beta   90.00
_cell.angle_gamma   90.00
#
_symmetry.space_group_name_H-M   'P 1'
#
loop_
_entity.id
_entity.type
_entity.pdbx_description
1 polymer ?
#
loop_
_entity_poly.entity_id
_entity_poly.type
_entity_poly.pdbx_seq_one_letter_code
_entity_poly.pdbx_strand_id
1 'polypeptide(L)'
;YLEAKKLHAEEGLRCRRLRFQYKRLLSALKKSNDAISLYLGKEEYSNKELDNIRSENKVLLGHAVRLREALNLGFESVPDLMESLDRSLRDLNARLDYSLNINFNGRESVGDDPENLSDVTYGDNNIHAKDGRTHGTHVSGIIAAQRNNGVGMNGVANNVEIMGLRCVPRGDEYDKDIALAVYYAVDNGAKVINMSFGKGFSPHSKWVRDAIVYAADGDVLIVAAAGNDATDTDVVSYFPNDQVELGEEVSDNFIKVGATGSNYGSSILAEYSNYGKNTVDVFAPGSQIYSTYPKQTYEYAQGTSMASPLVAGVAALIFSQYPKLGAAQVKEILMNSGLVINKKVSLENGNIVPFDSLSKSGKLINAYNAFIMASKTSKK
;
A
#
# COMPACT_ATOMS: atom_id res chain seq x y z
N TYR A 1 -6.70 14.65 22.98
CA TYR A 1 -6.88 13.45 23.85
C TYR A 1 -8.34 13.00 23.97
N LEU A 2 -9.26 13.81 24.50
CA LEU A 2 -10.67 13.40 24.69
C LEU A 2 -11.36 13.00 23.39
N GLU A 3 -11.12 13.76 22.31
CA GLU A 3 -11.61 13.44 20.98
C GLU A 3 -11.09 12.09 20.46
N ALA A 4 -9.77 11.84 20.55
CA ALA A 4 -9.18 10.56 20.18
C ALA A 4 -9.79 9.39 20.97
N LYS A 5 -10.04 9.56 22.28
CA LYS A 5 -10.71 8.56 23.11
C LYS A 5 -12.15 8.30 22.65
N LYS A 6 -12.88 9.35 22.24
CA LYS A 6 -14.23 9.24 21.69
C LYS A 6 -14.22 8.48 20.35
N LEU A 7 -13.36 8.89 19.42
CA LEU A 7 -13.20 8.22 18.11
C LEU A 7 -12.83 6.75 18.25
N HIS A 8 -11.90 6.43 19.16
CA HIS A 8 -11.51 5.05 19.46
C HIS A 8 -12.69 4.22 19.98
N ALA A 9 -13.47 4.77 20.93
CA ALA A 9 -14.63 4.10 21.48
C ALA A 9 -15.73 3.86 20.42
N GLU A 10 -16.01 4.88 19.59
CA GLU A 10 -16.97 4.82 18.49
C GLU A 10 -16.57 3.76 17.44
N GLU A 11 -15.30 3.73 17.04
CA GLU A 11 -14.80 2.75 16.09
C GLU A 11 -14.80 1.33 16.67
N GLY A 12 -14.45 1.18 17.96
CA GLY A 12 -14.56 -0.09 18.67
C GLY A 12 -16.00 -0.62 18.71
N LEU A 13 -16.98 0.25 18.95
CA LEU A 13 -18.40 -0.12 18.92
C LEU A 13 -18.83 -0.53 17.50
N ARG A 14 -18.42 0.25 16.49
CA ARG A 14 -18.68 -0.03 15.07
C ARG A 14 -18.16 -1.40 14.67
N CYS A 15 -16.90 -1.70 14.97
CA CYS A 15 -16.26 -2.97 14.65
C CYS A 15 -16.96 -4.15 15.34
N ARG A 16 -17.30 -4.04 16.63
CA ARG A 16 -18.02 -5.11 17.36
C ARG A 16 -19.40 -5.38 16.76
N ARG A 17 -20.13 -4.34 16.36
CA ARG A 17 -21.45 -4.45 15.71
C ARG A 17 -21.35 -5.14 14.35
N LEU A 18 -20.43 -4.70 13.49
CA LEU A 18 -20.20 -5.31 12.17
C LEU A 18 -19.79 -6.78 12.31
N ARG A 19 -18.86 -7.08 13.23
CA ARG A 19 -18.43 -8.46 13.51
C ARG A 19 -19.61 -9.34 13.88
N PHE A 20 -20.49 -8.88 14.76
CA PHE A 20 -21.68 -9.63 15.16
C PHE A 20 -22.63 -9.88 13.98
N GLN A 21 -22.87 -8.87 13.15
CA GLN A 21 -23.72 -8.98 11.95
C GLN A 21 -23.14 -9.98 10.94
N TYR A 22 -21.86 -9.84 10.59
CA TYR A 22 -21.20 -10.70 9.61
C TYR A 22 -21.12 -12.15 10.09
N LYS A 23 -20.84 -12.37 11.39
CA LYS A 23 -20.82 -13.72 11.97
C LYS A 23 -22.19 -14.40 11.87
N ARG A 24 -23.28 -13.66 12.12
CA ARG A 24 -24.65 -14.18 11.97
C ARG A 24 -24.99 -14.48 10.52
N LEU A 25 -24.66 -13.56 9.61
CA LEU A 25 -24.92 -13.74 8.18
C LEU A 25 -24.17 -14.95 7.63
N LEU A 26 -22.86 -15.05 7.89
CA LEU A 26 -22.04 -16.18 7.46
C LEU A 26 -22.57 -17.52 8.00
N SER A 27 -22.98 -17.56 9.27
CA SER A 27 -23.57 -18.78 9.85
C SER A 27 -24.90 -19.15 9.18
N ALA A 28 -25.74 -18.18 8.83
CA ALA A 28 -26.99 -18.42 8.12
C ALA A 28 -26.76 -18.87 6.67
N LEU A 29 -25.76 -18.30 5.99
CA LEU A 29 -25.37 -18.69 4.64
C LEU A 29 -24.79 -20.11 4.61
N LYS A 30 -23.87 -20.46 5.52
CA LYS A 30 -23.33 -21.82 5.66
C LYS A 30 -24.46 -22.86 5.80
N LYS A 31 -25.36 -22.64 6.75
CA LYS A 31 -26.54 -23.52 6.94
C LYS A 31 -27.44 -23.62 5.71
N SER A 32 -27.68 -22.50 5.02
CA SER A 32 -28.46 -22.51 3.79
C SER A 32 -27.75 -23.26 2.66
N ASN A 33 -26.45 -23.03 2.49
CA ASN A 33 -25.64 -23.65 1.47
C ASN A 33 -25.63 -25.17 1.65
N ASP A 34 -25.33 -25.65 2.87
CA ASP A 34 -25.30 -27.07 3.18
C ASP A 34 -26.64 -27.75 2.85
N ALA A 35 -27.78 -27.12 3.21
CA ALA A 35 -29.10 -27.66 2.96
C ALA A 35 -29.45 -27.73 1.46
N ILE A 36 -29.13 -26.69 0.69
CA ILE A 36 -29.41 -26.63 -0.75
C ILE A 36 -28.45 -27.52 -1.53
N SER A 37 -27.16 -27.52 -1.18
CA SER A 37 -26.18 -28.39 -1.81
C SER A 37 -26.52 -29.86 -1.63
N LEU A 38 -27.00 -30.25 -0.44
CA LEU A 38 -27.50 -31.59 -0.18
C LEU A 38 -28.74 -31.91 -1.04
N TYR A 39 -29.68 -30.97 -1.17
CA TYR A 39 -30.90 -31.17 -1.96
C TYR A 39 -30.63 -31.27 -3.47
N LEU A 40 -29.72 -30.44 -4.00
CA LEU A 40 -29.39 -30.42 -5.43
C LEU A 40 -28.29 -31.40 -5.82
N GLY A 41 -27.57 -31.97 -4.85
CA GLY A 41 -26.44 -32.87 -5.08
C GLY A 41 -25.21 -32.17 -5.68
N LYS A 42 -25.04 -30.86 -5.45
CA LYS A 42 -23.92 -30.07 -5.99
C LYS A 42 -23.60 -28.84 -5.13
N GLU A 43 -22.37 -28.36 -5.24
CA GLU A 43 -21.87 -27.25 -4.41
C GLU A 43 -22.23 -25.87 -4.97
N GLU A 44 -22.43 -25.77 -6.29
CA GLU A 44 -22.77 -24.51 -6.98
C GLU A 44 -24.10 -24.59 -7.73
N TYR A 45 -24.87 -23.50 -7.68
CA TYR A 45 -26.21 -23.42 -8.26
C TYR A 45 -26.58 -21.99 -8.63
N SER A 46 -27.38 -21.86 -9.68
CA SER A 46 -27.88 -20.58 -10.19
C SER A 46 -29.19 -20.14 -9.52
N ASN A 47 -29.52 -18.85 -9.64
CA ASN A 47 -30.83 -18.31 -9.21
C ASN A 47 -32.00 -19.10 -9.82
N LYS A 48 -31.89 -19.52 -11.09
CA LYS A 48 -32.92 -20.32 -11.76
C LYS A 48 -33.13 -21.69 -11.09
N GLU A 49 -32.05 -22.31 -10.63
CA GLU A 49 -32.13 -23.60 -9.94
C GLU A 49 -32.74 -23.46 -8.55
N LEU A 50 -32.40 -22.38 -7.83
CA LEU A 50 -33.02 -22.03 -6.56
C LEU A 50 -34.53 -21.79 -6.70
N ASP A 51 -34.95 -21.05 -7.74
CA ASP A 51 -36.36 -20.76 -8.01
C ASP A 51 -37.15 -22.01 -8.45
N ASN A 52 -36.46 -23.04 -8.95
CA ASN A 52 -37.05 -24.31 -9.37
C ASN A 52 -37.16 -25.35 -8.25
N ILE A 53 -36.68 -25.06 -7.03
CA ILE A 53 -36.83 -25.96 -5.89
C ILE A 53 -38.31 -26.12 -5.55
N ARG A 54 -38.75 -27.38 -5.44
CA ARG A 54 -40.12 -27.77 -5.07
C ARG A 54 -40.04 -28.73 -3.90
N SER A 55 -40.53 -28.31 -2.72
CA SER A 55 -40.50 -29.12 -1.50
C SER A 55 -41.63 -28.69 -0.58
N GLU A 56 -42.21 -29.65 0.15
CA GLU A 56 -43.14 -29.37 1.25
C GLU A 56 -42.43 -28.80 2.49
N ASN A 57 -41.09 -28.95 2.55
CA ASN A 57 -40.28 -28.42 3.63
C ASN A 57 -40.11 -26.89 3.50
N LYS A 58 -40.93 -26.15 4.25
CA LYS A 58 -40.88 -24.68 4.31
C LYS A 58 -39.51 -24.12 4.72
N VAL A 59 -38.73 -24.87 5.50
CA VAL A 59 -37.37 -24.47 5.91
C VAL A 59 -36.43 -24.50 4.72
N LEU A 60 -36.49 -25.55 3.89
CA LEU A 60 -35.70 -25.66 2.66
C LEU A 60 -36.02 -24.53 1.68
N LEU A 61 -37.30 -24.20 1.49
CA LEU A 61 -37.71 -23.06 0.67
C LEU A 61 -37.15 -21.73 1.21
N GLY A 62 -37.15 -21.56 2.54
CA GLY A 62 -36.53 -20.39 3.17
C GLY A 62 -35.02 -20.31 2.96
N HIS A 63 -34.32 -21.45 2.89
CA HIS A 63 -32.89 -21.49 2.55
C HIS A 63 -32.64 -21.04 1.10
N ALA A 64 -33.47 -21.50 0.16
CA ALA A 64 -33.38 -21.13 -1.25
C ALA A 64 -33.57 -19.62 -1.47
N VAL A 65 -34.57 -19.02 -0.81
CA VAL A 65 -34.81 -17.56 -0.88
C VAL A 65 -33.61 -16.77 -0.38
N ARG A 66 -33.02 -17.15 0.77
CA ARG A 66 -31.83 -16.48 1.31
C ARG A 66 -30.64 -16.53 0.36
N LEU A 67 -30.41 -17.67 -0.28
CA LEU A 67 -29.28 -17.84 -1.20
C LEU A 67 -29.48 -17.08 -2.50
N ARG A 68 -30.72 -16.96 -2.97
CA ARG A 68 -31.07 -16.10 -4.10
C ARG A 68 -30.79 -14.63 -3.78
N GLU A 69 -31.21 -14.17 -2.60
CA GLU A 69 -30.88 -12.81 -2.13
C GLU A 69 -29.36 -12.59 -2.04
N ALA A 70 -28.61 -13.61 -1.61
CA ALA A 70 -27.17 -13.56 -1.55
C ALA A 70 -26.50 -13.45 -2.94
N LEU A 71 -26.95 -14.24 -3.92
CA LEU A 71 -26.45 -14.17 -5.30
C LEU A 71 -26.77 -12.83 -5.97
N ASN A 72 -27.85 -12.16 -5.57
CA ASN A 72 -28.19 -10.83 -6.07
C ASN A 72 -27.27 -9.71 -5.56
N LEU A 73 -26.32 -10.01 -4.65
CA LEU A 73 -25.31 -9.06 -4.18
C LEU A 73 -24.14 -8.86 -5.17
N GLY A 74 -24.16 -9.54 -6.33
CA GLY A 74 -23.16 -9.35 -7.38
C GLY A 74 -21.88 -10.17 -7.19
N PHE A 75 -21.90 -11.19 -6.34
CA PHE A 75 -20.82 -12.19 -6.23
C PHE A 75 -21.02 -13.29 -7.28
N GLU A 76 -19.93 -13.89 -7.74
CA GLU A 76 -19.96 -14.98 -8.73
C GLU A 76 -20.70 -16.21 -8.18
N SER A 77 -20.46 -16.55 -6.90
CA SER A 77 -21.11 -17.67 -6.22
C SER A 77 -21.38 -17.39 -4.74
N VAL A 78 -22.20 -18.25 -4.11
CA VAL A 78 -22.42 -18.24 -2.65
C VAL A 78 -21.11 -18.52 -1.88
N PRO A 79 -20.30 -19.53 -2.26
CA PRO A 79 -18.95 -19.72 -1.70
C PRO A 79 -18.09 -18.45 -1.71
N ASP A 80 -18.06 -17.70 -2.81
CA ASP A 80 -17.24 -16.47 -2.90
C ASP A 80 -17.70 -15.38 -1.92
N LEU A 81 -19.02 -15.22 -1.79
CA LEU A 81 -19.59 -14.32 -0.77
C LEU A 81 -19.20 -14.78 0.65
N MET A 82 -19.28 -16.09 0.92
CA MET A 82 -18.90 -16.63 2.22
C MET A 82 -17.41 -16.42 2.51
N GLU A 83 -16.53 -16.59 1.53
CA GLU A 83 -15.10 -16.31 1.66
C GLU A 83 -14.85 -14.81 1.90
N SER A 84 -15.54 -13.93 1.17
CA SER A 84 -15.47 -12.48 1.38
C SER A 84 -15.88 -12.07 2.80
N LEU A 85 -16.95 -12.66 3.34
CA LEU A 85 -17.38 -12.45 4.72
C LEU A 85 -16.38 -13.02 5.74
N ASP A 86 -15.82 -14.20 5.48
CA ASP A 86 -14.80 -14.80 6.34
C ASP A 86 -13.52 -13.92 6.38
N ARG A 87 -13.08 -13.37 5.24
CA ARG A 87 -11.99 -12.38 5.18
C ARG A 87 -12.32 -11.14 6.01
N SER A 88 -13.49 -10.54 5.78
CA SER A 88 -13.96 -9.36 6.52
C SER A 88 -14.01 -9.59 8.04
N LEU A 89 -14.42 -10.79 8.47
CA LEU A 89 -14.43 -11.17 9.89
C LEU A 89 -13.03 -11.29 10.47
N ARG A 90 -12.07 -11.85 9.73
CA ARG A 90 -10.66 -11.91 10.17
C ARG A 90 -10.09 -10.52 10.36
N ASP A 91 -10.38 -9.60 9.45
CA ASP A 91 -9.91 -8.20 9.56
C ASP A 91 -10.54 -7.46 10.74
N LEU A 92 -11.85 -7.60 10.94
CA LEU A 92 -12.55 -7.02 12.09
C LEU A 92 -12.04 -7.56 13.42
N ASN A 93 -11.84 -8.88 13.53
CA ASN A 93 -11.29 -9.49 14.74
C ASN A 93 -9.92 -8.93 15.03
N ALA A 94 -9.05 -8.93 14.04
CA ALA A 94 -7.70 -8.46 14.25
C ALA A 94 -7.61 -6.96 14.52
N ARG A 95 -8.52 -6.15 13.94
CA ARG A 95 -8.63 -4.73 14.32
C ARG A 95 -9.02 -4.58 15.78
N LEU A 96 -9.92 -5.42 16.29
CA LEU A 96 -10.33 -5.41 17.70
C LEU A 96 -9.25 -5.95 18.64
N ASP A 97 -8.53 -7.00 18.22
CA ASP A 97 -7.56 -7.72 19.06
C ASP A 97 -6.21 -7.00 19.11
N TYR A 98 -5.85 -6.27 18.04
CA TYR A 98 -4.57 -5.58 17.89
C TYR A 98 -4.74 -4.06 17.80
N SER A 99 -5.31 -3.53 16.72
CA SER A 99 -5.28 -2.08 16.42
C SER A 99 -6.08 -1.20 17.40
N LEU A 100 -7.22 -1.70 17.90
CA LEU A 100 -8.08 -1.01 18.86
C LEU A 100 -7.85 -1.50 20.29
N ASN A 101 -6.98 -2.49 20.50
CA ASN A 101 -6.66 -3.00 21.82
C ASN A 101 -5.49 -2.19 22.41
N ILE A 102 -5.81 -1.19 23.22
CA ILE A 102 -4.80 -0.33 23.86
C ILE A 102 -3.89 -1.09 24.85
N ASN A 103 -4.25 -2.30 25.24
CA ASN A 103 -3.45 -3.15 26.13
C ASN A 103 -2.58 -4.15 25.35
N PHE A 104 -2.72 -4.21 24.02
CA PHE A 104 -1.89 -5.09 23.19
C PHE A 104 -0.47 -4.53 23.11
N ASN A 105 0.51 -5.35 23.51
CA ASN A 105 1.92 -5.05 23.32
C ASN A 105 2.53 -5.99 22.28
N GLY A 106 2.61 -5.53 21.03
CA GLY A 106 3.23 -6.32 19.95
C GLY A 106 4.73 -6.53 20.10
N ARG A 107 5.42 -5.68 20.89
CA ARG A 107 6.88 -5.74 21.06
C ARG A 107 7.33 -6.67 22.17
N GLU A 108 6.42 -7.14 23.04
CA GLU A 108 6.77 -8.09 24.11
C GLU A 108 7.47 -9.35 23.56
N SER A 109 7.01 -9.86 22.41
CA SER A 109 7.60 -11.02 21.75
C SER A 109 8.99 -10.77 21.13
N VAL A 110 9.32 -9.51 20.88
CA VAL A 110 10.59 -9.08 20.26
C VAL A 110 11.66 -8.88 21.34
N GLY A 111 11.25 -8.49 22.55
CA GLY A 111 12.14 -8.33 23.70
C GLY A 111 13.08 -7.14 23.60
N ASP A 112 12.76 -6.17 22.75
CA ASP A 112 13.56 -4.97 22.53
C ASP A 112 13.04 -3.76 23.32
N ASP A 113 13.87 -2.73 23.43
CA ASP A 113 13.51 -1.42 23.95
C ASP A 113 13.13 -0.47 22.78
N PRO A 114 11.84 -0.17 22.56
CA PRO A 114 11.40 0.70 21.46
C PRO A 114 11.92 2.13 21.55
N GLU A 115 12.32 2.58 22.73
CA GLU A 115 12.76 3.95 23.00
C GLU A 115 14.30 4.08 22.94
N ASN A 116 15.00 3.00 22.60
CA ASN A 116 16.45 2.97 22.47
C ASN A 116 16.88 2.54 21.07
N LEU A 117 17.30 3.51 20.26
CA LEU A 117 17.81 3.27 18.90
C LEU A 117 19.07 2.40 18.87
N SER A 118 19.86 2.36 19.94
CA SER A 118 21.07 1.53 20.03
C SER A 118 20.79 0.07 20.39
N ASP A 119 19.56 -0.27 20.79
CA ASP A 119 19.16 -1.65 20.97
C ASP A 119 18.84 -2.29 19.62
N VAL A 120 19.85 -2.93 19.03
CA VAL A 120 19.83 -3.48 17.66
C VAL A 120 19.78 -5.00 17.61
N THR A 121 19.79 -5.69 18.76
CA THR A 121 19.87 -7.16 18.80
C THR A 121 18.47 -7.76 18.96
N TYR A 122 17.63 -7.59 17.94
CA TYR A 122 16.25 -8.06 17.95
C TYR A 122 15.74 -8.51 16.56
N GLY A 123 14.60 -9.20 16.54
CA GLY A 123 13.96 -9.67 15.31
C GLY A 123 14.44 -11.04 14.81
N ASP A 124 14.11 -11.36 13.56
CA ASP A 124 14.51 -12.61 12.89
C ASP A 124 14.94 -12.34 11.44
N ASN A 125 15.68 -13.28 10.84
CA ASN A 125 16.06 -13.23 9.43
C ASN A 125 14.97 -13.77 8.49
N ASN A 126 13.76 -14.01 8.99
CA ASN A 126 12.68 -14.57 8.21
C ASN A 126 11.90 -13.44 7.50
N ILE A 127 12.22 -13.28 6.22
CA ILE A 127 11.59 -12.30 5.33
C ILE A 127 10.27 -12.80 4.71
N HIS A 128 9.88 -14.06 4.94
CA HIS A 128 8.66 -14.59 4.35
C HIS A 128 7.43 -13.93 4.97
N ALA A 129 6.46 -13.67 4.09
CA ALA A 129 5.11 -13.29 4.46
C ALA A 129 4.51 -14.25 5.49
N LYS A 130 4.27 -13.77 6.71
CA LYS A 130 3.50 -14.47 7.75
C LYS A 130 2.06 -13.93 7.77
N ASP A 131 1.12 -14.75 8.25
CA ASP A 131 -0.25 -14.32 8.57
C ASP A 131 -1.01 -13.59 7.45
N GLY A 132 -0.81 -14.02 6.20
CA GLY A 132 -1.50 -13.44 5.04
C GLY A 132 -0.99 -12.06 4.62
N ARG A 133 0.20 -11.64 5.06
CA ARG A 133 0.84 -10.40 4.59
C ARG A 133 1.25 -10.52 3.12
N THR A 134 0.76 -9.66 2.25
CA THR A 134 0.99 -9.76 0.80
C THR A 134 1.66 -8.53 0.19
N HIS A 135 1.58 -7.38 0.88
CA HIS A 135 1.94 -6.08 0.36
C HIS A 135 3.40 -6.00 -0.14
N GLY A 136 4.37 -6.45 0.66
CA GLY A 136 5.79 -6.44 0.26
C GLY A 136 6.08 -7.28 -1.00
N THR A 137 5.36 -8.39 -1.20
CA THR A 137 5.47 -9.20 -2.43
C THR A 137 4.91 -8.43 -3.64
N HIS A 138 3.79 -7.74 -3.50
CA HIS A 138 3.18 -6.94 -4.57
C HIS A 138 4.08 -5.78 -4.98
N VAL A 139 4.59 -5.03 -4.01
CA VAL A 139 5.55 -3.94 -4.21
C VAL A 139 6.85 -4.42 -4.87
N SER A 140 7.40 -5.55 -4.42
CA SER A 140 8.63 -6.13 -5.01
C SER A 140 8.43 -6.54 -6.47
N GLY A 141 7.25 -7.10 -6.80
CA GLY A 141 6.91 -7.45 -8.17
C GLY A 141 6.83 -6.25 -9.12
N ILE A 142 6.30 -5.12 -8.65
CA ILE A 142 6.25 -3.88 -9.44
C ILE A 142 7.66 -3.45 -9.85
N ILE A 143 8.64 -3.57 -8.95
CA ILE A 143 10.03 -3.22 -9.23
C ILE A 143 10.67 -4.24 -10.16
N ALA A 144 10.60 -5.53 -9.80
CA ALA A 144 11.56 -6.54 -10.26
C ALA A 144 10.95 -7.89 -10.67
N ALA A 145 9.63 -7.98 -10.90
CA ALA A 145 9.07 -9.21 -11.47
C ALA A 145 9.78 -9.56 -12.77
N GLN A 146 10.23 -10.82 -12.88
CA GLN A 146 11.05 -11.29 -13.98
C GLN A 146 10.37 -11.01 -15.31
N ARG A 147 11.03 -10.21 -16.15
CA ARG A 147 10.48 -9.81 -17.43
C ARG A 147 10.55 -10.96 -18.45
N ASN A 148 9.56 -11.04 -19.33
CA ASN A 148 9.53 -11.90 -20.52
C ASN A 148 9.64 -13.41 -20.26
N ASN A 149 9.18 -13.90 -19.11
CA ASN A 149 9.14 -15.34 -18.79
C ASN A 149 7.80 -16.01 -19.14
N GLY A 150 6.84 -15.26 -19.69
CA GLY A 150 5.53 -15.78 -20.12
C GLY A 150 4.50 -15.99 -18.99
N VAL A 151 4.79 -15.57 -17.75
CA VAL A 151 3.86 -15.70 -16.62
C VAL A 151 3.67 -14.37 -15.88
N GLY A 152 2.46 -14.11 -15.40
CA GLY A 152 2.17 -12.95 -14.57
C GLY A 152 2.38 -11.61 -15.29
N MET A 153 3.36 -10.83 -14.82
CA MET A 153 3.62 -9.47 -15.30
C MET A 153 5.11 -9.13 -15.30
N ASN A 154 5.48 -8.06 -16.02
CA ASN A 154 6.85 -7.57 -16.13
C ASN A 154 7.09 -6.41 -15.15
N GLY A 155 8.00 -6.59 -14.19
CA GLY A 155 8.44 -5.51 -13.29
C GLY A 155 9.08 -4.37 -14.07
N VAL A 156 9.11 -3.15 -13.52
CA VAL A 156 9.65 -1.97 -14.20
C VAL A 156 11.10 -2.18 -14.62
N ALA A 157 11.93 -2.64 -13.69
CA ALA A 157 13.35 -2.86 -13.92
C ALA A 157 13.64 -4.28 -14.43
N ASN A 158 14.76 -4.41 -15.14
CA ASN A 158 15.33 -5.69 -15.52
C ASN A 158 16.69 -5.85 -14.83
N ASN A 159 17.02 -7.09 -14.43
CA ASN A 159 18.31 -7.43 -13.82
C ASN A 159 18.65 -6.60 -12.57
N VAL A 160 17.73 -6.59 -11.61
CA VAL A 160 17.91 -5.96 -10.30
C VAL A 160 17.66 -6.99 -9.20
N GLU A 161 18.32 -6.82 -8.06
CA GLU A 161 18.13 -7.65 -6.88
C GLU A 161 17.30 -6.91 -5.82
N ILE A 162 16.47 -7.64 -5.08
CA ILE A 162 15.63 -7.09 -4.00
C ILE A 162 16.23 -7.46 -2.65
N MET A 163 16.63 -6.45 -1.88
CA MET A 163 16.94 -6.59 -0.46
C MET A 163 15.65 -6.46 0.36
N GLY A 164 15.09 -7.59 0.81
CA GLY A 164 13.86 -7.60 1.60
C GLY A 164 14.10 -7.30 3.08
N LEU A 165 13.60 -6.17 3.57
CA LEU A 165 13.64 -5.79 4.99
C LEU A 165 12.23 -5.70 5.58
N ARG A 166 11.92 -6.56 6.54
CA ARG A 166 10.60 -6.64 7.18
C ARG A 166 10.55 -5.77 8.44
N CYS A 167 10.26 -4.48 8.26
CA CYS A 167 10.26 -3.46 9.32
C CYS A 167 8.87 -2.91 9.69
N VAL A 168 7.80 -3.35 9.01
CA VAL A 168 6.43 -2.87 9.27
C VAL A 168 5.59 -3.98 9.93
N PRO A 169 5.02 -3.75 11.13
CA PRO A 169 4.21 -4.73 11.83
C PRO A 169 2.76 -4.76 11.31
N ARG A 170 1.86 -5.36 12.08
CA ARG A 170 0.42 -5.15 11.90
C ARG A 170 0.01 -3.78 12.41
N GLY A 171 0.00 -2.81 11.50
CA GLY A 171 -0.37 -1.42 11.79
C GLY A 171 0.71 -0.49 11.25
N ASP A 172 0.82 0.67 11.88
CA ASP A 172 1.82 1.67 11.54
C ASP A 172 3.23 1.20 11.90
N GLU A 173 4.20 1.68 11.15
CA GLU A 173 5.61 1.44 11.37
C GLU A 173 6.14 2.10 12.65
N TYR A 174 7.08 1.44 13.32
CA TYR A 174 7.83 2.05 14.42
C TYR A 174 9.04 2.79 13.87
N ASP A 175 9.25 4.02 14.31
CA ASP A 175 10.33 4.88 13.81
C ASP A 175 11.73 4.25 14.00
N LYS A 176 11.95 3.55 15.12
CA LYS A 176 13.17 2.78 15.39
C LYS A 176 13.45 1.75 14.29
N ASP A 177 12.44 0.93 13.95
CA ASP A 177 12.59 -0.17 12.99
C ASP A 177 12.85 0.37 11.57
N ILE A 178 12.23 1.52 11.22
CA ILE A 178 12.48 2.18 9.95
C ILE A 178 13.89 2.75 9.88
N ALA A 179 14.33 3.48 10.91
CA ALA A 179 15.67 4.07 10.94
C ALA A 179 16.76 2.98 10.84
N LEU A 180 16.64 1.91 11.63
CA LEU A 180 17.57 0.78 11.59
C LEU A 180 17.53 0.02 10.26
N ALA A 181 16.36 -0.14 9.64
CA ALA A 181 16.25 -0.75 8.32
C ALA A 181 16.94 0.10 7.23
N VAL A 182 16.85 1.44 7.32
CA VAL A 182 17.56 2.34 6.40
C VAL A 182 19.07 2.22 6.58
N TYR A 183 19.58 2.28 7.82
CA TYR A 183 21.01 2.08 8.08
C TYR A 183 21.49 0.73 7.52
N TYR A 184 20.76 -0.35 7.81
CA TYR A 184 21.08 -1.68 7.29
C TYR A 184 21.11 -1.70 5.76
N ALA A 185 20.12 -1.11 5.09
CA ALA A 185 20.05 -1.09 3.63
C ALA A 185 21.25 -0.36 3.00
N VAL A 186 21.60 0.81 3.56
CA VAL A 186 22.75 1.61 3.11
C VAL A 186 24.05 0.83 3.30
N ASP A 187 24.28 0.27 4.49
CA ASP A 187 25.50 -0.47 4.84
C ASP A 187 25.66 -1.76 4.03
N ASN A 188 24.56 -2.34 3.55
CA ASN A 188 24.56 -3.54 2.71
C ASN A 188 24.46 -3.23 1.21
N GLY A 189 24.72 -1.98 0.81
CA GLY A 189 24.94 -1.61 -0.59
C GLY A 189 23.66 -1.39 -1.42
N ALA A 190 22.52 -1.12 -0.80
CA ALA A 190 21.33 -0.71 -1.53
C ALA A 190 21.59 0.60 -2.29
N LYS A 191 21.12 0.70 -3.53
CA LYS A 191 21.14 1.95 -4.32
C LYS A 191 19.82 2.70 -4.32
N VAL A 192 18.72 1.98 -4.08
CA VAL A 192 17.38 2.53 -3.97
C VAL A 192 16.67 1.84 -2.81
N ILE A 193 16.09 2.62 -1.91
CA ILE A 193 15.22 2.14 -0.82
C ILE A 193 13.79 2.58 -1.15
N ASN A 194 12.87 1.64 -1.23
CA ASN A 194 11.45 1.94 -1.43
C ASN A 194 10.67 1.80 -0.11
N MET A 195 10.02 2.88 0.32
CA MET A 195 9.21 2.99 1.52
C MET A 195 7.73 3.13 1.15
N SER A 196 7.08 1.99 0.89
CA SER A 196 5.66 1.94 0.52
C SER A 196 4.70 1.94 1.73
N PHE A 197 5.05 2.67 2.78
CA PHE A 197 4.30 2.81 4.03
C PHE A 197 4.31 4.28 4.47
N GLY A 198 3.54 4.59 5.50
CA GLY A 198 3.56 5.90 6.12
C GLY A 198 2.41 6.07 7.11
N LYS A 199 2.51 7.13 7.90
CA LYS A 199 1.59 7.43 9.01
C LYS A 199 1.45 8.92 9.26
N GLY A 200 0.33 9.29 9.89
CA GLY A 200 0.07 10.67 10.31
C GLY A 200 0.76 11.10 11.61
N PHE A 201 1.34 10.17 12.37
CA PHE A 201 1.96 10.47 13.67
C PHE A 201 3.26 9.67 13.89
N SER A 202 4.37 10.37 14.13
CA SER A 202 5.72 9.80 14.27
C SER A 202 6.39 10.33 15.54
N PRO A 203 6.35 9.59 16.66
CA PRO A 203 6.98 9.99 17.93
C PRO A 203 8.46 10.31 17.81
N HIS A 204 9.20 9.53 17.01
CA HIS A 204 10.64 9.67 16.83
C HIS A 204 11.01 10.01 15.38
N SER A 205 10.24 10.93 14.77
CA SER A 205 10.47 11.37 13.39
C SER A 205 11.91 11.85 13.12
N LYS A 206 12.61 12.33 14.15
CA LYS A 206 14.02 12.71 14.06
C LYS A 206 14.92 11.51 13.72
N TRP A 207 14.70 10.33 14.31
CA TRP A 207 15.52 9.15 14.00
C TRP A 207 15.40 8.76 12.54
N VAL A 208 14.18 8.84 11.98
CA VAL A 208 13.96 8.54 10.56
C VAL A 208 14.61 9.59 9.67
N ARG A 209 14.52 10.89 10.03
CA ARG A 209 15.24 11.96 9.31
C ARG A 209 16.76 11.80 9.37
N ASP A 210 17.33 11.45 10.52
CA ASP A 210 18.76 11.19 10.65
C ASP A 210 19.19 9.99 9.77
N ALA A 211 18.34 8.97 9.63
CA ALA A 211 18.58 7.86 8.73
C ALA A 211 18.44 8.25 7.24
N ILE A 212 17.53 9.17 6.90
CA ILE A 212 17.43 9.73 5.55
C ILE A 212 18.72 10.49 5.18
N VAL A 213 19.26 11.30 6.09
CA VAL A 213 20.55 11.99 5.91
C VAL A 213 21.68 10.98 5.71
N TYR A 214 21.73 9.91 6.52
CA TYR A 214 22.72 8.85 6.36
C TYR A 214 22.65 8.17 4.98
N ALA A 215 21.44 7.95 4.45
CA ALA A 215 21.27 7.46 3.10
C ALA A 215 21.74 8.45 2.03
N ALA A 216 21.63 9.76 2.28
CA ALA A 216 22.15 10.79 1.38
C ALA A 216 23.69 10.75 1.35
N ASP A 217 24.32 10.69 2.52
CA ASP A 217 25.78 10.55 2.66
C ASP A 217 26.32 9.26 2.01
N GLY A 218 25.50 8.19 2.03
CA GLY A 218 25.78 6.91 1.37
C GLY A 218 25.47 6.85 -0.13
N ASP A 219 25.01 7.95 -0.75
CA ASP A 219 24.59 8.02 -2.16
C ASP A 219 23.50 6.98 -2.51
N VAL A 220 22.47 6.89 -1.66
CA VAL A 220 21.33 5.98 -1.79
C VAL A 220 20.05 6.77 -1.98
N LEU A 221 19.26 6.48 -3.02
CA LEU A 221 17.98 7.15 -3.25
C LEU A 221 16.88 6.54 -2.35
N ILE A 222 16.09 7.36 -1.66
CA ILE A 222 14.89 6.91 -0.93
C ILE A 222 13.64 7.32 -1.70
N VAL A 223 12.75 6.38 -1.97
CA VAL A 223 11.47 6.59 -2.65
C VAL A 223 10.32 6.23 -1.70
N ALA A 224 9.54 7.22 -1.27
CA ALA A 224 8.48 7.04 -0.28
C ALA A 224 7.08 7.29 -0.85
N ALA A 225 6.08 6.57 -0.34
CA ALA A 225 4.67 6.80 -0.67
C ALA A 225 4.14 8.08 0.02
N ALA A 226 3.27 8.84 -0.67
CA ALA A 226 2.68 10.06 -0.11
C ALA A 226 1.53 9.79 0.89
N GLY A 227 0.94 8.59 0.88
CA GLY A 227 -0.20 8.23 1.71
C GLY A 227 -1.54 8.22 0.97
N ASN A 228 -2.58 7.70 1.63
CA ASN A 228 -3.84 7.32 0.99
C ASN A 228 -5.07 7.95 1.68
N ASP A 229 -4.90 9.13 2.28
CA ASP A 229 -5.94 9.81 3.08
C ASP A 229 -6.63 10.94 2.30
N ALA A 230 -6.30 11.12 1.02
CA ALA A 230 -6.81 12.20 0.16
C ALA A 230 -6.60 13.62 0.72
N THR A 231 -5.53 13.80 1.51
CA THR A 231 -5.23 15.05 2.21
C THR A 231 -4.08 15.83 1.58
N ASP A 232 -4.09 17.14 1.82
CA ASP A 232 -2.97 18.03 1.53
C ASP A 232 -1.90 17.89 2.63
N THR A 233 -0.77 17.29 2.28
CA THR A 233 0.33 17.05 3.22
C THR A 233 1.14 18.30 3.54
N ASP A 234 0.92 19.41 2.83
CA ASP A 234 1.42 20.73 3.24
C ASP A 234 0.61 21.29 4.45
N VAL A 235 -0.53 20.68 4.79
CA VAL A 235 -1.38 21.07 5.93
C VAL A 235 -1.43 19.97 6.99
N VAL A 236 -1.54 18.71 6.58
CA VAL A 236 -1.62 17.55 7.46
C VAL A 236 -0.34 16.73 7.33
N SER A 237 0.49 16.73 8.37
CA SER A 237 1.78 16.02 8.32
C SER A 237 1.62 14.53 8.01
N TYR A 238 2.48 14.05 7.12
CA TYR A 238 2.56 12.63 6.76
C TYR A 238 4.02 12.17 6.72
N PHE A 239 4.32 11.08 7.42
CA PHE A 239 5.66 10.54 7.62
C PHE A 239 5.86 9.22 6.85
N PRO A 240 7.11 8.85 6.47
CA PRO A 240 8.33 9.62 6.66
C PRO A 240 8.37 10.87 5.78
N ASN A 241 9.02 11.93 6.24
CA ASN A 241 9.33 13.12 5.47
C ASN A 241 10.76 13.56 5.80
N ASP A 242 11.41 14.22 4.86
CA ASP A 242 12.74 14.81 5.01
C ASP A 242 12.68 16.29 5.41
N GLN A 243 11.50 16.86 5.59
CA GLN A 243 11.33 18.24 6.07
C GLN A 243 11.24 18.32 7.59
N VAL A 244 11.75 19.41 8.16
CA VAL A 244 11.49 19.78 9.56
C VAL A 244 10.36 20.79 9.59
N GLU A 245 9.20 20.41 10.16
CA GLU A 245 8.02 21.29 10.32
C GLU A 245 7.57 22.00 9.01
N LEU A 246 7.69 21.33 7.87
CA LEU A 246 7.43 21.86 6.51
C LEU A 246 8.42 22.94 6.02
N GLY A 247 9.55 23.09 6.71
CA GLY A 247 10.66 23.96 6.32
C GLY A 247 11.61 23.30 5.33
N GLU A 248 12.91 23.46 5.58
CA GLU A 248 13.96 22.92 4.71
C GLU A 248 13.95 21.38 4.68
N GLU A 249 14.17 20.82 3.49
CA GLU A 249 14.50 19.40 3.32
C GLU A 249 15.91 19.16 3.89
N VAL A 250 16.06 18.13 4.72
CA VAL A 250 17.35 17.73 5.28
C VAL A 250 18.19 16.91 4.29
N SER A 251 17.64 16.61 3.10
CA SER A 251 18.27 15.70 2.13
C SER A 251 17.88 16.03 0.69
N ASP A 252 18.73 15.64 -0.26
CA ASP A 252 18.50 15.75 -1.70
C ASP A 252 18.28 14.37 -2.38
N ASN A 253 18.17 13.30 -1.59
CA ASN A 253 18.01 11.92 -2.06
C ASN A 253 16.62 11.32 -1.76
N PHE A 254 15.73 12.03 -1.07
CA PHE A 254 14.40 11.56 -0.71
C PHE A 254 13.35 12.04 -1.73
N ILE A 255 12.56 11.13 -2.31
CA ILE A 255 11.47 11.46 -3.24
C ILE A 255 10.14 10.89 -2.75
N LYS A 256 9.15 11.76 -2.53
CA LYS A 256 7.80 11.41 -2.12
C LYS A 256 6.84 11.36 -3.30
N VAL A 257 6.12 10.24 -3.42
CA VAL A 257 5.36 9.86 -4.62
C VAL A 257 3.86 9.79 -4.35
N GLY A 258 3.10 10.65 -5.03
CA GLY A 258 1.64 10.58 -5.11
C GLY A 258 1.15 9.58 -6.17
N ALA A 259 -0.14 9.23 -6.12
CA ALA A 259 -0.76 8.25 -7.00
C ALA A 259 -1.70 8.87 -8.03
N THR A 260 -1.64 8.37 -9.27
CA THR A 260 -2.66 8.63 -10.29
C THR A 260 -3.62 7.46 -10.45
N GLY A 261 -4.85 7.78 -10.85
CA GLY A 261 -5.86 6.84 -11.31
C GLY A 261 -5.53 6.23 -12.67
N SER A 262 -6.42 5.35 -13.15
CA SER A 262 -6.32 4.69 -14.46
C SER A 262 -6.87 5.54 -15.62
N ASN A 263 -7.60 6.62 -15.33
CA ASN A 263 -8.27 7.46 -16.33
C ASN A 263 -7.57 8.80 -16.54
N TYR A 264 -7.31 9.17 -17.79
CA TYR A 264 -6.82 10.51 -18.13
C TYR A 264 -7.96 11.52 -18.14
N GLY A 265 -7.79 12.65 -17.45
CA GLY A 265 -8.82 13.70 -17.36
C GLY A 265 -8.86 14.35 -15.99
N SER A 266 -10.05 14.78 -15.57
CA SER A 266 -10.27 15.36 -14.24
C SER A 266 -10.11 14.37 -13.09
N SER A 267 -10.16 13.07 -13.39
CA SER A 267 -10.01 11.96 -12.44
C SER A 267 -8.64 11.29 -12.53
N ILE A 268 -7.64 12.00 -13.07
CA ILE A 268 -6.27 11.47 -13.17
C ILE A 268 -5.59 11.39 -11.81
N LEU A 269 -5.90 12.29 -10.87
CA LEU A 269 -5.50 12.12 -9.48
C LEU A 269 -6.27 10.92 -8.92
N ALA A 270 -5.57 9.97 -8.27
CA ALA A 270 -6.27 8.92 -7.56
C ALA A 270 -7.01 9.53 -6.37
N GLU A 271 -8.30 9.20 -6.21
CA GLU A 271 -9.17 9.84 -5.20
C GLU A 271 -8.65 9.72 -3.76
N TYR A 272 -7.86 8.68 -3.47
CA TYR A 272 -7.23 8.45 -2.18
C TYR A 272 -5.86 9.13 -2.02
N SER A 273 -5.22 9.58 -3.10
CA SER A 273 -3.83 10.04 -3.02
C SER A 273 -3.71 11.29 -2.16
N ASN A 274 -2.82 11.24 -1.18
CA ASN A 274 -2.28 12.47 -0.61
C ASN A 274 -1.52 13.27 -1.68
N TYR A 275 -1.50 14.58 -1.51
CA TYR A 275 -0.87 15.55 -2.41
C TYR A 275 -0.29 16.70 -1.59
N GLY A 276 0.56 17.53 -2.17
CA GLY A 276 1.08 18.71 -1.49
C GLY A 276 2.11 19.42 -2.34
N LYS A 277 1.98 20.74 -2.50
CA LYS A 277 2.85 21.50 -3.41
C LYS A 277 4.30 21.44 -2.98
N ASN A 278 4.55 21.35 -1.68
CA ASN A 278 5.89 21.38 -1.08
C ASN A 278 6.29 20.05 -0.44
N THR A 279 5.38 19.10 -0.29
CA THR A 279 5.63 17.83 0.42
C THR A 279 5.55 16.60 -0.47
N VAL A 280 4.98 16.69 -1.67
CA VAL A 280 4.96 15.61 -2.66
C VAL A 280 5.80 16.04 -3.86
N ASP A 281 6.73 15.20 -4.30
CA ASP A 281 7.67 15.57 -5.36
C ASP A 281 7.12 15.29 -6.76
N VAL A 282 6.50 14.12 -6.93
CA VAL A 282 6.05 13.62 -8.24
C VAL A 282 4.88 12.65 -8.09
N PHE A 283 4.17 12.40 -9.18
CA PHE A 283 3.13 11.37 -9.26
C PHE A 283 3.56 10.17 -10.10
N ALA A 284 3.02 8.99 -9.79
CA ALA A 284 3.10 7.78 -10.61
C ALA A 284 1.78 6.98 -10.56
N PRO A 285 1.52 6.07 -11.52
CA PRO A 285 0.33 5.22 -11.50
C PRO A 285 0.17 4.44 -10.19
N GLY A 286 -0.96 4.59 -9.52
CA GLY A 286 -1.21 3.91 -8.23
C GLY A 286 -2.48 3.10 -8.18
N SER A 287 -3.44 3.31 -9.10
CA SER A 287 -4.72 2.59 -9.10
C SER A 287 -4.72 1.37 -10.02
N GLN A 288 -5.34 0.28 -9.56
CA GLN A 288 -5.51 -0.96 -10.33
C GLN A 288 -4.18 -1.51 -10.89
N ILE A 289 -3.17 -1.58 -10.03
CA ILE A 289 -1.85 -2.09 -10.38
C ILE A 289 -1.82 -3.60 -10.15
N TYR A 290 -1.64 -4.36 -11.23
CA TYR A 290 -1.48 -5.81 -11.20
C TYR A 290 -0.04 -6.20 -10.90
N SER A 291 0.18 -7.03 -9.88
CA SER A 291 1.53 -7.50 -9.50
C SER A 291 1.49 -8.85 -8.77
N THR A 292 2.67 -9.37 -8.44
CA THR A 292 2.87 -10.65 -7.76
C THR A 292 2.26 -10.66 -6.36
N TYR A 293 1.63 -11.77 -5.99
CA TYR A 293 1.17 -12.09 -4.64
C TYR A 293 1.82 -13.38 -4.14
N PRO A 294 1.85 -13.62 -2.82
CA PRO A 294 2.38 -14.87 -2.28
C PRO A 294 1.70 -16.12 -2.89
N LYS A 295 2.43 -17.25 -2.88
CA LYS A 295 1.95 -18.55 -3.38
C LYS A 295 1.67 -18.58 -4.89
N GLN A 296 2.52 -17.93 -5.68
CA GLN A 296 2.43 -17.93 -7.16
C GLN A 296 1.11 -17.36 -7.69
N THR A 297 0.53 -16.41 -6.97
CA THR A 297 -0.69 -15.72 -7.38
C THR A 297 -0.36 -14.28 -7.78
N TYR A 298 -1.35 -13.57 -8.32
CA TYR A 298 -1.23 -12.21 -8.79
C TYR A 298 -2.55 -11.49 -8.53
N GLU A 299 -2.48 -10.22 -8.15
CA GLU A 299 -3.68 -9.47 -7.77
C GLU A 299 -3.56 -7.99 -8.12
N TYR A 300 -4.71 -7.35 -8.34
CA TYR A 300 -4.81 -5.90 -8.45
C TYR A 300 -4.77 -5.26 -7.05
N ALA A 301 -3.91 -4.27 -6.88
CA ALA A 301 -3.92 -3.42 -5.69
C ALA A 301 -3.92 -1.94 -6.09
N GLN A 302 -4.22 -1.08 -5.12
CA GLN A 302 -4.18 0.36 -5.31
C GLN A 302 -3.59 1.08 -4.10
N GLY A 303 -2.92 2.21 -4.36
CA GLY A 303 -2.31 3.03 -3.34
C GLY A 303 -1.08 3.78 -3.84
N THR A 304 -0.68 4.82 -3.12
CA THR A 304 0.66 5.43 -3.26
C THR A 304 1.77 4.41 -2.99
N SER A 305 1.49 3.36 -2.22
CA SER A 305 2.34 2.18 -2.07
C SER A 305 2.63 1.42 -3.38
N MET A 306 1.80 1.56 -4.41
CA MET A 306 2.03 0.96 -5.74
C MET A 306 2.68 1.98 -6.70
N ALA A 307 2.45 3.27 -6.46
CA ALA A 307 3.11 4.35 -7.19
C ALA A 307 4.60 4.45 -6.85
N SER A 308 4.97 4.37 -5.56
CA SER A 308 6.37 4.46 -5.11
C SER A 308 7.30 3.39 -5.74
N PRO A 309 6.96 2.09 -5.80
CA PRO A 309 7.83 1.10 -6.43
C PRO A 309 7.95 1.26 -7.94
N LEU A 310 6.98 1.86 -8.64
CA LEU A 310 7.16 2.20 -10.05
C LEU A 310 8.30 3.20 -10.21
N VAL A 311 8.34 4.24 -9.37
CA VAL A 311 9.42 5.26 -9.38
C VAL A 311 10.75 4.65 -8.98
N ALA A 312 10.78 3.80 -7.94
CA ALA A 312 11.97 3.07 -7.53
C ALA A 312 12.50 2.17 -8.66
N GLY A 313 11.61 1.52 -9.42
CA GLY A 313 11.97 0.74 -10.60
C GLY A 313 12.60 1.58 -11.72
N VAL A 314 12.07 2.79 -11.98
CA VAL A 314 12.69 3.72 -12.95
C VAL A 314 14.06 4.18 -12.47
N ALA A 315 14.21 4.48 -11.17
CA ALA A 315 15.50 4.82 -10.58
C ALA A 315 16.51 3.68 -10.74
N ALA A 316 16.12 2.44 -10.41
CA ALA A 316 16.96 1.26 -10.53
C ALA A 316 17.40 1.01 -11.99
N LEU A 317 16.49 1.22 -12.95
CA LEU A 317 16.81 1.19 -14.37
C LEU A 317 17.88 2.25 -14.74
N ILE A 318 17.76 3.48 -14.26
CA ILE A 318 18.74 4.55 -14.50
C ILE A 318 20.11 4.15 -13.93
N PHE A 319 20.16 3.71 -12.67
CA PHE A 319 21.41 3.25 -12.04
C PHE A 319 22.05 2.07 -12.78
N SER A 320 21.25 1.16 -13.35
CA SER A 320 21.78 0.02 -14.10
C SER A 320 22.54 0.42 -15.37
N GLN A 321 22.17 1.55 -16.00
CA GLN A 321 22.80 2.03 -17.24
C GLN A 321 23.79 3.17 -17.01
N TYR A 322 23.57 3.98 -15.98
CA TYR A 322 24.39 5.14 -15.63
C TYR A 322 24.83 5.06 -14.17
N PRO A 323 25.64 4.04 -13.78
CA PRO A 323 25.97 3.74 -12.38
C PRO A 323 26.84 4.80 -11.68
N LYS A 324 27.32 5.81 -12.41
CA LYS A 324 28.08 6.95 -11.87
C LYS A 324 27.21 8.15 -11.48
N LEU A 325 25.93 8.14 -11.84
CA LEU A 325 25.01 9.19 -11.38
C LEU A 325 24.79 9.01 -9.88
N GLY A 326 24.83 10.12 -9.14
CA GLY A 326 24.49 10.13 -7.72
C GLY A 326 22.97 10.14 -7.48
N ALA A 327 22.54 9.77 -6.28
CA ALA A 327 21.15 9.72 -5.86
C ALA A 327 20.43 11.06 -6.05
N ALA A 328 21.08 12.17 -5.69
CA ALA A 328 20.55 13.52 -5.91
C ALA A 328 20.28 13.82 -7.39
N GLN A 329 21.22 13.45 -8.27
CA GLN A 329 21.05 13.61 -9.72
C GLN A 329 19.90 12.76 -10.25
N VAL A 330 19.73 11.54 -9.73
CA VAL A 330 18.60 10.67 -10.10
C VAL A 330 17.26 11.23 -9.61
N LYS A 331 17.17 11.77 -8.37
CA LYS A 331 15.98 12.50 -7.89
C LYS A 331 15.62 13.63 -8.86
N GLU A 332 16.59 14.48 -9.21
CA GLU A 332 16.38 15.57 -10.16
C GLU A 332 15.91 15.09 -11.54
N ILE A 333 16.52 14.02 -12.08
CA ILE A 333 16.12 13.44 -13.36
C ILE A 333 14.66 13.00 -13.32
N LEU A 334 14.26 12.24 -12.29
CA LEU A 334 12.90 11.73 -12.13
C LEU A 334 11.88 12.88 -12.06
N MET A 335 12.18 13.93 -11.28
CA MET A 335 11.31 15.10 -11.14
C MET A 335 11.24 15.93 -12.43
N ASN A 336 12.37 16.15 -13.10
CA ASN A 336 12.46 17.09 -14.22
C ASN A 336 12.03 16.48 -15.55
N SER A 337 12.14 15.17 -15.74
CA SER A 337 11.81 14.50 -17.01
C SER A 337 10.35 14.04 -17.12
N GLY A 338 9.56 14.17 -16.06
CA GLY A 338 8.16 13.72 -16.05
C GLY A 338 7.27 14.45 -17.06
N LEU A 339 6.14 13.82 -17.41
CA LEU A 339 5.11 14.37 -18.29
C LEU A 339 4.33 15.46 -17.56
N VAL A 340 4.12 16.58 -18.26
CA VAL A 340 3.24 17.66 -17.80
C VAL A 340 1.80 17.28 -18.05
N ILE A 341 0.97 17.39 -17.01
CA ILE A 341 -0.47 17.13 -17.09
C ILE A 341 -1.22 18.46 -17.08
N ASN A 342 -1.60 18.94 -18.27
CA ASN A 342 -2.36 20.19 -18.43
C ASN A 342 -3.86 19.99 -18.20
N LYS A 343 -4.24 19.54 -16.99
CA LYS A 343 -5.63 19.28 -16.59
C LYS A 343 -5.91 19.86 -15.20
N LYS A 344 -7.17 20.23 -15.00
CA LYS A 344 -7.72 20.47 -13.67
C LYS A 344 -8.28 19.15 -13.13
N VAL A 345 -8.10 18.91 -11.84
CA VAL A 345 -8.58 17.71 -11.15
C VAL A 345 -9.48 18.09 -10.00
N SER A 346 -10.40 17.18 -9.66
CA SER A 346 -11.27 17.34 -8.49
C SER A 346 -10.62 16.69 -7.28
N LEU A 347 -10.57 17.41 -6.17
CA LEU A 347 -10.18 16.91 -4.86
C LEU A 347 -11.39 16.35 -4.12
N GLU A 348 -11.16 15.58 -3.06
CA GLU A 348 -12.24 14.97 -2.25
C GLU A 348 -13.13 16.04 -1.60
N ASN A 349 -12.55 17.18 -1.20
CA ASN A 349 -13.28 18.33 -0.66
C ASN A 349 -14.09 19.11 -1.71
N GLY A 350 -14.12 18.66 -2.97
CA GLY A 350 -14.85 19.28 -4.08
C GLY A 350 -14.10 20.43 -4.78
N ASN A 351 -12.92 20.82 -4.30
CA ASN A 351 -12.13 21.85 -4.96
C ASN A 351 -11.57 21.35 -6.30
N ILE A 352 -11.53 22.23 -7.29
CA ILE A 352 -10.98 21.95 -8.61
C ILE A 352 -9.69 22.75 -8.78
N VAL A 353 -8.56 22.04 -8.89
CA VAL A 353 -7.23 22.65 -8.95
C VAL A 353 -6.42 22.14 -10.14
N PRO A 354 -5.45 22.93 -10.68
CA PRO A 354 -4.49 22.43 -11.66
C PRO A 354 -3.68 21.25 -11.12
N PHE A 355 -3.44 20.22 -11.92
CA PHE A 355 -2.65 19.05 -11.49
C PHE A 355 -1.22 19.43 -11.07
N ASP A 356 -0.61 20.42 -11.74
CA ASP A 356 0.74 20.89 -11.43
C ASP A 356 0.89 21.61 -10.08
N SER A 357 -0.24 21.96 -9.44
CA SER A 357 -0.27 22.52 -8.10
C SER A 357 -0.19 21.46 -6.99
N LEU A 358 -0.32 20.17 -7.33
CA LEU A 358 -0.44 19.07 -6.36
C LEU A 358 0.89 18.42 -5.96
N SER A 359 2.00 18.82 -6.58
CA SER A 359 3.36 18.36 -6.26
C SER A 359 4.38 19.41 -6.66
N LYS A 360 5.61 19.31 -6.15
CA LYS A 360 6.72 20.19 -6.50
C LYS A 360 6.97 20.21 -8.01
N SER A 361 7.13 19.04 -8.62
CA SER A 361 7.38 18.91 -10.05
C SER A 361 6.14 19.18 -10.91
N GLY A 362 4.95 18.94 -10.36
CA GLY A 362 3.69 19.00 -11.11
C GLY A 362 3.58 17.93 -12.21
N LYS A 363 4.39 16.87 -12.14
CA LYS A 363 4.60 15.93 -13.24
C LYS A 363 4.25 14.50 -12.88
N LEU A 364 3.94 13.73 -13.92
CA LEU A 364 3.81 12.28 -13.89
C LEU A 364 5.11 11.63 -14.35
N ILE A 365 5.64 10.67 -13.60
CA ILE A 365 6.90 9.97 -13.96
C ILE A 365 6.82 9.39 -15.38
N ASN A 366 7.94 9.50 -16.10
CA ASN A 366 8.10 8.95 -17.43
C ASN A 366 9.50 8.36 -17.63
N ALA A 367 9.57 7.02 -17.70
CA ALA A 367 10.83 6.31 -17.79
C ALA A 367 11.64 6.69 -19.05
N TYR A 368 10.99 6.81 -20.21
CA TYR A 368 11.68 7.14 -21.46
C TYR A 368 12.39 8.50 -21.41
N ASN A 369 11.68 9.54 -20.96
CA ASN A 369 12.26 10.87 -20.82
C ASN A 369 13.35 10.90 -19.74
N ALA A 370 13.17 10.15 -18.65
CA ALA A 370 14.17 10.04 -17.58
C ALA A 370 15.48 9.47 -18.13
N PHE A 371 15.41 8.45 -18.98
CA PHE A 371 16.56 7.87 -19.66
C PHE A 371 17.27 8.84 -20.61
N ILE A 372 16.51 9.62 -21.37
CA ILE A 372 17.09 10.67 -22.22
C ILE A 372 17.85 11.69 -21.38
N MET A 373 17.26 12.13 -20.26
CA MET A 373 17.90 13.10 -19.38
C MET A 373 19.13 12.51 -18.69
N ALA A 374 19.05 11.28 -18.17
CA ALA A 374 20.18 10.55 -17.58
C ALA A 374 21.36 10.39 -18.55
N SER A 375 21.09 10.13 -19.83
CA SER A 375 22.13 10.04 -20.87
C SER A 375 22.91 11.35 -21.10
N LYS A 376 22.28 12.49 -20.80
CA LYS A 376 22.90 13.82 -20.93
C LYS A 376 23.61 14.20 -19.64
N THR A 377 23.02 13.92 -18.49
CA THR A 377 23.61 14.21 -17.17
C THR A 377 24.87 13.40 -16.94
N SER A 378 24.89 12.12 -17.33
CA SER A 378 26.05 11.22 -17.15
C SER A 378 27.30 11.56 -17.97
N LYS A 379 27.19 12.52 -18.91
CA LYS A 379 28.30 12.99 -19.74
C LYS A 379 28.95 14.28 -19.21
N LYS A 380 28.31 14.91 -18.23
CA LYS A 380 28.87 16.06 -17.50
C LYS A 380 29.70 15.54 -16.36
#